data_AF-A0A5M8SMI7-F1
#
_entry.id   AF-A0A5M8SMI7-F1
#
_cell.length_a   1.000
_cell.length_b   1.000
_cell.length_c   1.000
_cell.angle_alpha   90.00
_cell.angle_beta   90.00
_cell.angle_gamma   90.00
#
_symmetry.space_group_name_H-M   'P 1'
#
loop_
_entity.id
_entity.type
_entity.pdbx_description
1 polymer ?
#
loop_
_entity_poly.entity_id
_entity_poly.type
_entity_poly.pdbx_seq_one_letter_code
_entity_poly.pdbx_strand_id
1 'polypeptide(L)'
;MSAISPTPSFDRGGVPSRWKDRSGLAEYLREVSLFLKGFRRKLRVGEHSRAPLRLIRFHLDHGTIWCDWVAREPDPWDAMLPARIGRRHVSLQALKDAIEARSLIFGALQESDYAQVRVYRLAGDNSLETIIFGSLRRHGGSFRHVHSLVMRAKLLGFRFRLQDEILEPLRPEDQI
;
A
#
# COMPACT_ATOMS: atom_id res chain seq x y z
N MET A 1 42.59 28.42 3.62
CA MET A 1 42.96 27.35 2.67
C MET A 1 42.26 26.08 3.09
N SER A 2 41.71 25.36 2.12
CA SER A 2 40.49 24.55 2.21
C SER A 2 40.58 23.28 3.04
N ALA A 3 39.53 23.05 3.85
CA ALA A 3 39.20 21.76 4.45
C ALA A 3 38.60 20.84 3.38
N ILE A 4 39.16 19.64 3.23
CA ILE A 4 38.62 18.59 2.36
C ILE A 4 37.70 17.72 3.22
N SER A 5 36.38 17.84 3.00
CA SER A 5 35.38 16.94 3.55
C SER A 5 35.44 15.58 2.84
N PRO A 6 35.32 14.44 3.54
CA PRO A 6 35.22 13.14 2.90
C PRO A 6 33.83 12.98 2.29
N THR A 7 33.78 12.79 0.97
CA THR A 7 32.57 12.37 0.24
C THR A 7 32.18 10.95 0.64
N PRO A 8 30.89 10.65 0.87
CA PRO A 8 30.44 9.28 1.03
C PRO A 8 30.58 8.56 -0.32
N SER A 9 31.36 7.48 -0.33
CA SER A 9 31.47 6.56 -1.46
C SER A 9 30.10 5.95 -1.72
N PHE A 10 29.54 6.21 -2.90
CA PHE A 10 28.45 5.42 -3.44
C PHE A 10 29.00 4.02 -3.74
N ASP A 11 28.93 3.13 -2.75
CA ASP A 11 29.11 1.71 -2.99
C ASP A 11 28.05 1.30 -3.99
N ARG A 12 28.54 0.92 -5.17
CA ARG A 12 27.76 0.44 -6.30
C ARG A 12 27.19 -0.91 -5.87
N GLY A 13 26.03 -0.90 -5.21
CA GLY A 13 25.27 -2.10 -4.88
C GLY A 13 25.18 -2.97 -6.13
N GLY A 14 25.83 -4.13 -6.07
CA GLY A 14 25.89 -5.07 -7.17
C GLY A 14 24.46 -5.40 -7.62
N VAL A 15 24.19 -5.22 -8.91
CA VAL A 15 22.95 -5.69 -9.51
C VAL A 15 22.83 -7.19 -9.19
N PRO A 16 21.71 -7.67 -8.63
CA PRO A 16 21.55 -9.08 -8.34
C PRO A 16 21.85 -9.91 -9.60
N SER A 17 22.70 -10.93 -9.45
CA SER A 17 23.23 -11.76 -10.55
C SER A 17 22.17 -12.50 -11.37
N ARG A 18 20.90 -12.47 -10.94
CA ARG A 18 19.74 -13.12 -11.58
C ARG A 18 19.27 -12.44 -12.89
N TRP A 19 19.77 -11.24 -13.20
CA TRP A 19 19.23 -10.37 -14.28
C TRP A 19 20.05 -10.43 -15.58
N LYS A 20 20.95 -11.40 -15.71
CA LYS A 20 21.83 -11.51 -16.89
C LYS A 20 21.12 -11.90 -18.19
N ASP A 21 19.83 -12.24 -18.15
CA ASP A 21 19.08 -12.61 -19.34
C ASP A 21 18.09 -11.50 -19.76
N ARG A 22 18.15 -11.09 -21.04
CA ARG A 22 17.34 -9.97 -21.59
C ARG A 22 15.83 -10.23 -21.48
N SER A 23 15.44 -11.50 -21.38
CA SER A 23 14.06 -11.97 -21.16
C SER A 23 13.52 -11.61 -19.77
N GLY A 24 14.36 -11.69 -18.73
CA GLY A 24 13.93 -11.44 -17.34
C GLY A 24 13.64 -9.97 -17.06
N LEU A 25 14.42 -9.05 -17.63
CA LEU A 25 14.16 -7.61 -17.49
C LEU A 25 12.87 -7.19 -18.19
N ALA A 26 12.62 -7.72 -19.40
CA ALA A 26 11.41 -7.41 -20.15
C ALA A 26 10.15 -7.90 -19.42
N GLU A 27 10.21 -9.10 -18.86
CA GLU A 27 9.12 -9.66 -18.06
C GLU A 27 8.89 -8.85 -16.78
N TYR A 28 9.95 -8.50 -16.06
CA TYR A 28 9.86 -7.61 -14.90
C TYR A 28 9.18 -6.28 -15.22
N LEU A 29 9.62 -5.60 -16.30
CA LEU A 29 9.02 -4.34 -16.72
C LEU A 29 7.55 -4.50 -17.13
N ARG A 30 7.20 -5.65 -17.72
CA ARG A 30 5.82 -6.00 -18.07
C ARG A 30 4.96 -6.13 -16.82
N GLU A 31 5.40 -6.90 -15.82
CA GLU A 31 4.65 -7.10 -14.58
C GLU A 31 4.45 -5.79 -13.81
N VAL A 32 5.52 -5.00 -13.63
CA VAL A 32 5.44 -3.67 -13.00
C VAL A 32 4.50 -2.75 -13.76
N SER A 33 4.54 -2.77 -15.09
CA SER A 33 3.62 -1.97 -15.92
C SER A 33 2.17 -2.41 -15.76
N LEU A 34 1.90 -3.72 -15.66
CA LEU A 34 0.56 -4.25 -15.41
C LEU A 34 0.05 -3.84 -14.03
N PHE A 35 0.92 -3.91 -13.00
CA PHE A 35 0.60 -3.43 -11.66
C PHE A 35 0.24 -1.93 -11.68
N LEU A 36 1.11 -1.07 -12.22
CA LEU A 36 0.88 0.37 -12.23
C LEU A 36 -0.37 0.77 -13.03
N LYS A 37 -0.61 0.12 -14.18
CA LYS A 37 -1.84 0.32 -14.97
C LYS A 37 -3.06 -0.12 -14.17
N GLY A 38 -3.00 -1.27 -13.52
CA GLY A 38 -4.07 -1.79 -12.68
C GLY A 38 -4.34 -0.88 -11.48
N PHE A 39 -3.30 -0.37 -10.83
CA PHE A 39 -3.41 0.49 -9.65
C PHE A 39 -4.11 1.78 -10.03
N ARG A 40 -3.68 2.42 -11.11
CA ARG A 40 -4.27 3.67 -11.62
C ARG A 40 -5.68 3.51 -12.16
N ARG A 41 -6.03 2.35 -12.72
CA ARG A 41 -7.37 2.13 -13.32
C ARG A 41 -8.38 1.60 -12.32
N LYS A 42 -8.04 0.52 -11.60
CA LYS A 42 -8.95 -0.17 -10.68
C LYS A 42 -9.14 0.60 -9.38
N LEU A 43 -8.08 1.23 -8.87
CA LEU A 43 -8.14 2.00 -7.62
C LEU A 43 -8.29 3.51 -7.89
N ARG A 44 -8.86 3.90 -9.05
CA ARG A 44 -9.11 5.30 -9.38
C ARG A 44 -10.24 5.90 -8.54
N VAL A 45 -11.31 5.14 -8.33
CA VAL A 45 -12.52 5.59 -7.64
C VAL A 45 -12.86 4.53 -6.59
N GLY A 46 -13.08 4.98 -5.36
CA GLY A 46 -13.60 4.17 -4.28
C GLY A 46 -15.12 4.28 -4.17
N GLU A 47 -15.70 3.42 -3.33
CA GLU A 47 -17.14 3.44 -3.04
C GLU A 47 -17.55 4.67 -2.23
N HIS A 48 -16.70 5.12 -1.30
CA HIS A 48 -16.95 6.27 -0.44
C HIS A 48 -16.01 7.47 -0.72
N SER A 49 -15.23 7.42 -1.80
CA SER A 49 -14.41 8.56 -2.23
C SER A 49 -14.02 8.44 -3.68
N ARG A 50 -14.20 9.54 -4.43
CA ARG A 50 -13.82 9.64 -5.84
C ARG A 50 -12.36 10.04 -6.06
N ALA A 51 -11.63 10.38 -4.99
CA ALA A 51 -10.23 10.76 -5.08
C ALA A 51 -9.36 9.53 -5.41
N PRO A 52 -8.42 9.59 -6.36
CA PRO A 52 -7.55 8.46 -6.68
C PRO A 52 -6.56 8.15 -5.55
N LEU A 53 -6.21 6.87 -5.37
CA LEU A 53 -5.11 6.51 -4.48
C LEU A 53 -3.78 7.05 -4.99
N ARG A 54 -2.95 7.54 -4.06
CA ARG A 54 -1.63 8.10 -4.37
C ARG A 54 -0.55 7.12 -3.95
N LEU A 55 0.05 6.43 -4.93
CA LEU A 55 1.20 5.56 -4.72
C LEU A 55 2.42 6.42 -4.34
N ILE A 56 3.04 6.12 -3.20
CA ILE A 56 4.25 6.79 -2.71
C ILE A 56 5.48 5.96 -3.03
N ARG A 57 5.41 4.66 -2.75
CA ARG A 57 6.53 3.73 -2.92
C ARG A 57 6.04 2.49 -3.64
N PHE A 58 6.82 2.08 -4.63
CA PHE A 58 6.76 0.74 -5.17
C PHE A 58 8.17 0.26 -5.43
N HIS A 59 8.53 -0.86 -4.81
CA HIS A 59 9.83 -1.47 -4.94
C HIS A 59 9.67 -2.99 -4.97
N LEU A 60 10.40 -3.65 -5.85
CA LEU A 60 10.45 -5.10 -5.95
C LEU A 60 11.91 -5.49 -5.84
N ASP A 61 12.22 -6.26 -4.80
CA ASP A 61 13.58 -6.71 -4.51
C ASP A 61 13.53 -8.13 -3.94
N HIS A 62 14.39 -8.99 -4.48
CA HIS A 62 14.51 -10.41 -4.13
C HIS A 62 13.17 -11.17 -3.97
N GLY A 63 12.15 -10.87 -4.79
CA GLY A 63 10.83 -11.53 -4.74
C GLY A 63 9.90 -11.02 -3.62
N THR A 64 10.30 -9.96 -2.92
CA THR A 64 9.47 -9.22 -1.97
C THR A 64 9.07 -7.88 -2.58
N ILE A 65 7.82 -7.49 -2.34
CA ILE A 65 7.27 -6.23 -2.81
C ILE A 65 7.14 -5.27 -1.63
N TRP A 66 7.55 -4.02 -1.79
CA TRP A 66 7.23 -2.93 -0.88
C TRP A 66 6.33 -1.95 -1.62
N CYS A 67 5.11 -1.79 -1.14
CA CYS A 67 4.11 -0.94 -1.78
C CYS A 67 3.44 -0.05 -0.75
N ASP A 68 3.68 1.25 -0.84
CA ASP A 68 3.11 2.23 0.08
C ASP A 68 2.30 3.28 -0.64
N TRP A 69 1.17 3.69 -0.07
CA TRP A 69 0.28 4.69 -0.65
C TRP A 69 -0.44 5.53 0.41
N VAL A 70 -0.96 6.68 -0.02
CA VAL A 70 -1.87 7.50 0.79
C VAL A 70 -3.30 7.05 0.54
N ALA A 71 -4.06 6.83 1.63
CA ALA A 71 -5.49 6.63 1.61
C ALA A 71 -6.21 7.83 0.99
N ARG A 72 -7.40 7.60 0.45
CA ARG A 72 -8.18 8.64 -0.20
C ARG A 72 -8.60 9.71 0.80
N GLU A 73 -8.65 10.94 0.32
CA GLU A 73 -9.33 12.01 1.03
C GLU A 73 -10.84 11.73 1.12
N PRO A 74 -11.52 12.27 2.14
CA PRO A 74 -12.98 12.19 2.24
C PRO A 74 -13.64 12.69 0.96
N ASP A 75 -14.77 12.11 0.57
CA ASP A 75 -15.53 12.65 -0.56
C ASP A 75 -16.05 14.06 -0.20
N PRO A 76 -15.92 15.06 -1.07
CA PRO A 76 -16.51 16.38 -0.83
C PRO A 76 -18.02 16.33 -0.55
N TRP A 77 -18.72 15.29 -1.02
CA TRP A 77 -20.15 15.12 -0.79
C TRP A 77 -20.47 14.67 0.65
N ASP A 78 -19.49 14.09 1.35
CA ASP A 78 -19.62 13.73 2.76
C ASP A 78 -19.45 14.95 3.69
N ALA A 79 -19.13 16.14 3.17
CA ALA A 79 -18.93 17.35 3.97
C ALA A 79 -20.16 17.76 4.79
N MET A 80 -21.36 17.39 4.33
CA MET A 80 -22.63 17.67 5.02
C MET A 80 -23.00 16.59 6.04
N LEU A 81 -22.28 15.46 6.08
CA LEU A 81 -22.52 14.40 7.05
C LEU A 81 -21.94 14.77 8.41
N PRO A 82 -22.48 14.24 9.52
CA PRO A 82 -21.81 14.27 10.81
C PRO A 82 -20.37 13.79 10.69
N ALA A 83 -19.41 14.53 11.26
CA ALA A 83 -17.97 14.27 11.11
C ALA A 83 -17.56 12.84 11.47
N ARG A 84 -18.28 12.20 12.41
CA ARG A 84 -18.06 10.78 12.76
C ARG A 84 -18.35 9.84 11.59
N ILE A 85 -19.42 10.09 10.84
CA ILE A 85 -19.83 9.27 9.69
C ILE A 85 -18.80 9.40 8.57
N GLY A 86 -18.39 10.62 8.23
CA GLY A 86 -17.34 10.85 7.22
C GLY A 86 -16.02 10.14 7.55
N ARG A 87 -15.57 10.20 8.82
CA ARG A 87 -14.36 9.47 9.26
C ARG A 87 -14.52 7.95 9.17
N ARG A 88 -15.69 7.42 9.49
CA ARG A 88 -16.00 5.99 9.32
C ARG A 88 -15.96 5.59 7.85
N HIS A 89 -16.54 6.38 6.95
CA HIS A 89 -16.51 6.14 5.51
C HIS A 89 -15.08 6.07 4.97
N VAL A 90 -14.24 7.04 5.33
CA VAL A 90 -12.82 7.07 4.96
C VAL A 90 -12.10 5.81 5.45
N SER A 91 -12.39 5.39 6.68
CA SER A 91 -11.77 4.22 7.30
C SER A 91 -12.17 2.92 6.60
N LEU A 92 -13.46 2.78 6.27
CA LEU A 92 -13.97 1.65 5.50
C LEU A 92 -13.38 1.63 4.09
N GLN A 93 -13.28 2.79 3.44
CA GLN A 93 -12.70 2.90 2.10
C GLN A 93 -11.23 2.50 2.10
N ALA A 94 -10.44 2.95 3.07
CA ALA A 94 -9.04 2.57 3.21
C ALA A 94 -8.85 1.04 3.37
N LEU A 95 -9.72 0.37 4.13
CA LEU A 95 -9.70 -1.09 4.26
C LEU A 95 -10.09 -1.81 2.96
N LYS A 96 -11.11 -1.32 2.24
CA LYS A 96 -11.49 -1.85 0.91
C LYS A 96 -10.33 -1.72 -0.07
N ASP A 97 -9.75 -0.53 -0.17
CA ASP A 97 -8.62 -0.22 -1.03
C ASP A 97 -7.41 -1.11 -0.71
N ALA A 98 -7.12 -1.38 0.56
CA ALA A 98 -6.03 -2.26 0.96
C ALA A 98 -6.24 -3.70 0.48
N ILE A 99 -7.45 -4.26 0.66
CA ILE A 99 -7.78 -5.62 0.20
C ILE A 99 -7.70 -5.73 -1.33
N GLU A 100 -8.18 -4.70 -2.04
CA GLU A 100 -8.09 -4.67 -3.51
C GLU A 100 -6.65 -4.49 -3.99
N ALA A 101 -5.87 -3.63 -3.33
CA ALA A 101 -4.45 -3.46 -3.63
C ALA A 101 -3.68 -4.76 -3.46
N ARG A 102 -3.91 -5.52 -2.38
CA ARG A 102 -3.34 -6.88 -2.22
C ARG A 102 -3.68 -7.78 -3.40
N SER A 103 -4.95 -7.80 -3.79
CA SER A 103 -5.42 -8.64 -4.90
C SER A 103 -4.75 -8.25 -6.22
N LEU A 104 -4.53 -6.95 -6.43
CA LEU A 104 -3.83 -6.44 -7.60
C LEU A 104 -2.33 -6.77 -7.57
N ILE A 105 -1.66 -6.59 -6.43
CA ILE A 105 -0.24 -6.88 -6.23
C ILE A 105 0.06 -8.31 -6.67
N PHE A 106 -0.61 -9.29 -6.04
CA PHE A 106 -0.37 -10.70 -6.37
C PHE A 106 -0.97 -11.12 -7.72
N GLY A 107 -1.97 -10.40 -8.23
CA GLY A 107 -2.51 -10.63 -9.57
C GLY A 107 -1.59 -10.15 -10.70
N ALA A 108 -0.76 -9.13 -10.45
CA ALA A 108 0.10 -8.53 -11.47
C ALA A 108 1.56 -9.01 -11.41
N LEU A 109 2.08 -9.28 -10.21
CA LEU A 109 3.48 -9.62 -9.96
C LEU A 109 3.55 -11.10 -9.60
N GLN A 110 3.62 -12.01 -10.57
CA GLN A 110 3.38 -13.44 -10.35
C GLN A 110 4.53 -14.12 -9.59
N GLU A 111 5.74 -13.62 -9.78
CA GLU A 111 6.97 -14.18 -9.19
C GLU A 111 7.17 -13.82 -7.70
N SER A 112 6.31 -12.99 -7.12
CA SER A 112 6.44 -12.55 -5.72
C SER A 112 5.39 -13.21 -4.82
N ASP A 113 5.86 -13.85 -3.76
CA ASP A 113 4.99 -14.48 -2.75
C ASP A 113 4.74 -13.62 -1.53
N TYR A 114 5.53 -12.56 -1.35
CA TYR A 114 5.52 -11.71 -0.18
C TYR A 114 5.40 -10.23 -0.56
N ALA A 115 4.59 -9.49 0.19
CA ALA A 115 4.50 -8.04 0.08
C ALA A 115 4.42 -7.37 1.45
N GLN A 116 5.22 -6.34 1.64
CA GLN A 116 5.13 -5.37 2.72
C GLN A 116 4.37 -4.15 2.21
N VAL A 117 3.34 -3.74 2.93
CA VAL A 117 2.55 -2.58 2.53
C VAL A 117 2.29 -1.62 3.68
N ARG A 118 2.30 -0.32 3.37
CA ARG A 118 1.90 0.74 4.31
C ARG A 118 0.87 1.65 3.68
N VAL A 119 -0.16 1.95 4.45
CA VAL A 119 -1.18 2.93 4.07
C VAL A 119 -1.07 4.10 5.02
N TYR A 120 -0.93 5.29 4.43
CA TYR A 120 -0.83 6.53 5.17
C TYR A 120 -2.11 7.34 5.06
N ARG A 121 -2.40 8.12 6.09
CA ARG A 121 -3.34 9.24 6.05
C ARG A 121 -2.54 10.53 6.01
N LEU A 122 -2.99 11.48 5.18
CA LEU A 122 -2.45 12.83 5.22
C LEU A 122 -3.13 13.59 6.37
N ALA A 123 -2.33 14.04 7.33
CA ALA A 123 -2.79 14.89 8.42
C ALA A 123 -2.84 16.37 7.99
N GLY A 124 -3.46 17.22 8.80
CA GLY A 124 -3.67 18.64 8.47
C GLY A 124 -2.39 19.47 8.36
N ASP A 125 -1.29 19.00 8.95
CA ASP A 125 0.06 19.57 8.85
C ASP A 125 0.88 18.99 7.67
N ASN A 126 0.22 18.26 6.77
CA ASN A 126 0.83 17.55 5.64
C ASN A 126 1.80 16.42 6.08
N SER A 127 1.74 15.98 7.35
CA SER A 127 2.45 14.79 7.81
C SER A 127 1.72 13.51 7.39
N LEU A 128 2.46 12.40 7.32
CA LEU A 128 1.94 11.09 6.95
C LEU A 128 1.82 10.20 8.19
N GLU A 129 0.59 9.91 8.58
CA GLU A 129 0.30 8.99 9.67
C GLU A 129 0.09 7.58 9.12
N THR A 130 0.82 6.59 9.62
CA THR A 130 0.59 5.19 9.21
C THR A 130 -0.70 4.70 9.84
N ILE A 131 -1.67 4.25 9.05
CA ILE A 131 -2.98 3.79 9.55
C ILE A 131 -3.22 2.31 9.31
N ILE A 132 -2.53 1.71 8.32
CA ILE A 132 -2.56 0.28 8.05
C ILE A 132 -1.14 -0.15 7.70
N PHE A 133 -0.73 -1.28 8.26
CA PHE A 133 0.47 -2.01 7.88
C PHE A 133 0.08 -3.41 7.42
N GLY A 134 0.76 -3.99 6.44
CA GLY A 134 0.46 -5.34 5.98
C GLY A 134 1.73 -6.13 5.68
N SER A 135 1.82 -7.32 6.27
CA SER A 135 2.79 -8.35 5.88
C SER A 135 2.01 -9.45 5.17
N LEU A 136 1.96 -9.34 3.85
CA LEU A 136 1.03 -10.08 3.00
C LEU A 136 1.75 -11.27 2.38
N ARG A 137 1.04 -12.40 2.30
CA ARG A 137 1.46 -13.59 1.54
C ARG A 137 0.48 -13.88 0.43
N ARG A 138 0.96 -14.33 -0.74
CA ARG A 138 0.13 -14.75 -1.88
C ARG A 138 -0.91 -15.80 -1.47
N HIS A 139 -0.44 -16.87 -0.85
CA HIS A 139 -1.25 -18.04 -0.47
C HIS A 139 -2.10 -17.87 0.79
N GLY A 140 -2.35 -16.64 1.24
CA GLY A 140 -3.15 -16.34 2.43
C GLY A 140 -4.65 -16.65 2.33
N GLY A 141 -5.09 -17.58 1.47
CA GLY A 141 -6.51 -17.94 1.31
C GLY A 141 -7.39 -16.89 0.63
N SER A 142 -8.59 -17.30 0.20
CA SER A 142 -9.64 -16.40 -0.32
C SER A 142 -10.74 -16.26 0.73
N PHE A 143 -10.77 -15.11 1.41
CA PHE A 143 -11.77 -14.82 2.45
C PHE A 143 -12.96 -14.01 1.93
N ARG A 144 -13.34 -14.21 0.64
CA ARG A 144 -14.46 -13.47 0.03
C ARG A 144 -15.79 -13.73 0.74
N HIS A 145 -15.97 -14.89 1.37
CA HIS A 145 -17.15 -15.27 2.13
C HIS A 145 -17.28 -14.53 3.48
N VAL A 146 -16.21 -13.93 4.00
CA VAL A 146 -16.24 -13.20 5.28
C VAL A 146 -16.85 -11.82 5.04
N HIS A 147 -18.11 -11.61 5.43
CA HIS A 147 -18.82 -10.34 5.21
C HIS A 147 -18.23 -9.14 5.96
N SER A 148 -17.61 -9.36 7.13
CA SER A 148 -16.92 -8.30 7.87
C SER A 148 -15.63 -7.89 7.15
N LEU A 149 -15.62 -6.67 6.62
CA LEU A 149 -14.45 -6.08 5.96
C LEU A 149 -13.23 -6.05 6.88
N VAL A 150 -13.45 -5.69 8.15
CA VAL A 150 -12.43 -5.65 9.20
C VAL A 150 -11.79 -7.01 9.39
N MET A 151 -12.62 -8.06 9.56
CA MET A 151 -12.10 -9.42 9.73
C MET A 151 -11.37 -9.90 8.48
N ARG A 152 -11.92 -9.61 7.30
CA ARG A 152 -11.30 -9.97 6.02
C ARG A 152 -9.91 -9.32 5.87
N ALA A 153 -9.78 -8.04 6.21
CA ALA A 153 -8.50 -7.35 6.18
C ALA A 153 -7.49 -8.03 7.14
N LYS A 154 -7.89 -8.32 8.38
CA LYS A 154 -7.01 -9.02 9.35
C LYS A 154 -6.53 -10.38 8.83
N LEU A 155 -7.45 -11.20 8.32
CA LEU A 155 -7.13 -12.53 7.80
C LEU A 155 -6.19 -12.46 6.58
N LEU A 156 -6.25 -11.39 5.79
CA LEU A 156 -5.39 -11.16 4.64
C LEU A 156 -3.99 -10.62 5.01
N GLY A 157 -3.70 -10.44 6.30
CA GLY A 157 -2.39 -10.02 6.82
C GLY A 157 -2.26 -8.53 7.11
N PHE A 158 -3.38 -7.77 7.11
CA PHE A 158 -3.38 -6.36 7.49
C PHE A 158 -3.49 -6.17 9.01
N ARG A 159 -2.71 -5.23 9.53
CA ARG A 159 -2.68 -4.77 10.91
C ARG A 159 -3.08 -3.30 10.93
N PHE A 160 -3.98 -2.97 11.83
CA PHE A 160 -4.54 -1.63 11.98
C PHE A 160 -5.27 -1.55 13.32
N ARG A 161 -5.52 -0.32 13.77
CA ARG A 161 -6.30 -0.04 14.97
C ARG A 161 -7.62 0.60 14.58
N LEU A 162 -8.69 0.18 15.25
CA LEU A 162 -10.01 0.79 15.08
C LEU A 162 -10.52 1.26 16.44
N GLN A 163 -11.05 2.47 16.47
CA GLN A 163 -11.87 2.99 17.56
C GLN A 163 -13.18 3.47 16.95
N ASP A 164 -14.32 2.95 17.42
CA ASP A 164 -15.63 3.33 16.88
C ASP A 164 -15.73 3.20 15.34
N GLU A 165 -15.11 2.16 14.78
CA GLU A 165 -15.02 1.89 13.33
C GLU A 165 -14.21 2.91 12.52
N ILE A 166 -13.45 3.77 13.21
CA ILE A 166 -12.53 4.75 12.63
C ILE A 166 -11.11 4.20 12.77
N LEU A 167 -10.34 4.23 11.69
CA LEU A 167 -8.93 3.88 11.71
C LEU A 167 -8.17 4.90 12.55
N GLU A 168 -7.33 4.40 13.44
CA GLU A 168 -6.44 5.21 14.26
C GLU A 168 -5.00 5.12 13.74
N PRO A 169 -4.16 6.13 13.98
CA PRO A 169 -2.73 6.03 13.71
C PRO A 169 -2.11 4.83 14.44
N LEU A 170 -1.28 4.06 13.72
CA LEU A 170 -0.49 2.98 14.28
C LEU A 170 0.70 3.55 15.05
N ARG A 171 0.97 2.98 16.23
CA ARG A 171 2.22 3.27 16.96
C ARG A 171 3.38 2.57 16.26
N PRO A 172 4.63 3.03 16.43
CA PRO A 172 5.80 2.36 15.85
C PRO A 172 5.87 0.87 16.24
N GLU A 173 5.47 0.54 17.47
CA GLU A 173 5.39 -0.83 18.00
C GLU A 173 4.42 -1.73 17.23
N ASP A 174 3.34 -1.17 16.69
CA ASP A 174 2.31 -1.90 15.95
C ASP A 174 2.78 -2.31 14.53
N GLN A 175 3.94 -1.80 14.08
CA GLN A 175 4.49 -1.96 12.73
C GLN A 175 5.55 -3.07 12.61
N ILE A 176 5.84 -3.80 13.70
CA ILE A 176 6.87 -4.85 13.79
C ILE A 176 6.29 -6.23 13.47
#